data_AF-A0A316FVP5-F1
#
_entry.id   AF-A0A316FVP5-F1
#
_cell.length_a   1.000
_cell.length_b   1.000
_cell.length_c   1.000
_cell.angle_alpha   90.00
_cell.angle_beta   90.00
_cell.angle_gamma   90.00
#
_symmetry.space_group_name_H-M   'P 1'
#
loop_
_entity.id
_entity.type
_entity.pdbx_description
1 polymer ?
#
loop_
_entity_poly.entity_id
_entity_poly.type
_entity_poly.pdbx_seq_one_letter_code
_entity_poly.pdbx_strand_id
1 'polypeptide(L)'
;MIHSALSYVHFRLMAPVCRAFVRLMTLMISVSVAVSINAQSMVDDTDSQTLTQPEISKETGTSDGEGTGKNADNENDKQSNSTAHAKFAQMLLQHKQQGKPIPLFSQFYHQSSATSQSLINEAYGVQKHYVELRQNNDKHNHKINERIIGYKAGLTSAAGQAKFAVSEPLSGVLFNSGAQPLSADLHRSQFGQLMVETELGFRLNTSVTTPITSVTELKSLVAFVLPVIELPDLGFAKPDISQSAKLTGADIIAANVAAHSFIFGSEIPINHTPDLNQLSVSLTRDGKTINQGKGSDALGDQWQALLWLVNQLIAQGYSITDEQVLITGALGQMLPAKVGQYRAEFGPLGHVNFSVKE
;
A
#
# COMPACT_ATOMS: atom_id res chain seq x y z
N MET A 1 51.52 -44.19 42.86
CA MET A 1 50.73 -44.97 41.87
C MET A 1 49.39 -44.24 41.78
N ILE A 2 49.00 -43.55 40.68
CA ILE A 2 48.66 -44.10 39.35
C ILE A 2 47.44 -45.05 39.51
N HIS A 3 46.21 -44.82 39.03
CA HIS A 3 45.53 -43.70 38.31
C HIS A 3 44.24 -43.30 39.12
N SER A 4 43.25 -42.50 38.69
CA SER A 4 42.89 -41.86 37.40
C SER A 4 42.06 -40.56 37.62
N ALA A 5 41.89 -39.80 36.54
CA ALA A 5 41.11 -38.58 36.42
C ALA A 5 39.65 -38.80 35.97
N LEU A 6 38.70 -37.93 36.39
CA LEU A 6 37.83 -37.15 35.50
C LEU A 6 36.97 -36.11 36.26
N SER A 7 36.54 -35.07 35.53
CA SER A 7 35.50 -34.07 35.87
C SER A 7 35.89 -32.82 36.68
N TYR A 8 35.21 -31.70 36.36
CA TYR A 8 35.32 -30.33 36.92
C TYR A 8 36.49 -29.43 36.50
N VAL A 9 36.47 -28.99 35.23
CA VAL A 9 37.00 -27.67 34.85
C VAL A 9 36.04 -27.00 33.86
N HIS A 10 35.41 -25.88 34.27
CA HIS A 10 35.05 -24.67 33.50
C HIS A 10 33.86 -23.91 34.14
N PHE A 11 34.12 -23.14 35.19
CA PHE A 11 33.22 -22.05 35.59
C PHE A 11 34.00 -20.88 36.22
N ARG A 12 34.70 -20.10 35.39
CA ARG A 12 35.24 -18.77 35.74
C ARG A 12 35.85 -18.06 34.52
N LEU A 13 35.03 -17.34 33.76
CA LEU A 13 35.43 -16.25 32.85
C LEU A 13 34.17 -15.66 32.19
N MET A 14 33.60 -14.58 32.78
CA MET A 14 32.65 -13.62 32.17
C MET A 14 32.21 -12.62 33.26
N ALA A 15 33.00 -11.58 33.50
CA ALA A 15 32.77 -10.58 34.56
C ALA A 15 33.08 -9.10 34.22
N PRO A 16 33.79 -8.72 33.13
CA PRO A 16 34.00 -7.30 32.81
C PRO A 16 32.81 -6.63 32.10
N VAL A 17 32.07 -7.37 31.26
CA VAL A 17 31.15 -6.76 30.26
C VAL A 17 29.91 -6.12 30.88
N CYS A 18 29.31 -6.72 31.92
CA CYS A 18 28.09 -6.19 32.54
C CYS A 18 28.27 -4.83 33.25
N ARG A 19 29.49 -4.45 33.66
CA ARG A 19 29.71 -3.16 34.36
C ARG A 19 29.77 -1.96 33.41
N ALA A 20 30.10 -2.16 32.14
CA ALA A 20 30.10 -1.09 31.14
C ALA A 20 28.67 -0.68 30.74
N PHE A 21 27.78 -1.66 30.57
CA PHE A 21 26.41 -1.44 30.09
C PHE A 21 25.56 -0.60 31.05
N VAL A 22 25.67 -0.86 32.36
CA VAL A 22 24.93 -0.10 33.40
C VAL A 22 25.34 1.37 33.43
N ARG A 23 26.65 1.68 33.25
CA ARG A 23 27.15 3.07 33.22
C ARG A 23 26.64 3.87 32.02
N LEU A 24 26.41 3.22 30.88
CA LEU A 24 25.91 3.89 29.68
C LEU A 24 24.42 4.27 29.80
N MET A 25 23.60 3.41 30.42
CA MET A 25 22.18 3.71 30.64
C MET A 25 21.95 4.87 31.61
N THR A 26 22.75 4.97 32.69
CA THR A 26 22.60 6.09 33.64
C THR A 26 22.87 7.44 32.99
N LEU A 27 23.84 7.52 32.07
CA LEU A 27 24.19 8.76 31.37
C LEU A 27 23.08 9.22 30.41
N MET A 28 22.41 8.28 29.72
CA MET A 28 21.32 8.60 28.78
C MET A 28 20.10 9.20 29.51
N ILE A 29 19.75 8.66 30.70
CA ILE A 29 18.62 9.16 31.50
C ILE A 29 18.86 10.61 31.96
N SER A 30 20.10 10.97 32.34
CA SER A 30 20.43 12.35 32.73
C SER A 30 20.28 13.37 31.59
N VAL A 31 20.55 12.97 30.34
CA VAL A 31 20.39 13.86 29.18
C VAL A 31 18.91 14.12 28.86
N SER A 32 18.04 13.11 28.94
CA SER A 32 16.61 13.29 28.70
C SER A 32 15.95 14.28 29.68
N VAL A 33 16.31 14.25 30.97
CA VAL A 33 15.74 15.16 31.97
C VAL A 33 16.16 16.62 31.73
N ALA A 34 17.40 16.85 31.28
CA ALA A 34 17.89 18.19 30.98
C ALA A 34 17.15 18.85 29.79
N VAL A 35 16.77 18.07 28.77
CA VAL A 35 16.03 18.58 27.61
C VAL A 35 14.59 18.94 27.98
N SER A 36 13.92 18.16 28.83
CA SER A 36 12.54 18.45 29.23
C SER A 36 12.38 19.76 30.03
N ILE A 37 13.37 20.14 30.84
CA ILE A 37 13.30 21.37 31.65
C ILE A 37 13.38 22.63 30.76
N ASN A 38 14.09 22.56 29.63
CA ASN A 38 14.31 23.71 28.75
C ASN A 38 13.15 23.98 27.76
N ALA A 39 12.15 23.09 27.69
CA ALA A 39 10.98 23.23 26.82
C ALA A 39 9.80 23.96 27.51
N GLN A 40 9.82 24.09 28.84
CA GLN A 40 8.68 24.58 29.63
C GLN A 40 8.62 26.11 29.76
N SER A 41 9.53 26.87 29.13
CA SER A 41 9.70 28.33 29.32
C SER A 41 9.49 29.16 28.04
N MET A 42 8.78 28.64 27.04
CA MET A 42 8.56 29.31 25.74
C MET A 42 7.11 29.21 25.22
N VAL A 43 6.12 29.23 26.13
CA VAL A 43 4.70 29.38 25.76
C VAL A 43 4.03 30.38 26.69
N ASP A 44 4.24 31.66 26.40
CA ASP A 44 3.39 32.79 26.79
C ASP A 44 3.87 34.02 26.01
N ASP A 45 3.24 34.31 24.85
CA ASP A 45 2.95 35.69 24.40
C ASP A 45 2.15 35.75 23.08
N THR A 46 1.52 36.91 22.84
CA THR A 46 0.85 37.38 21.58
C THR A 46 -0.55 36.85 21.22
N ASP A 47 -1.52 37.32 22.00
CA ASP A 47 -2.61 38.25 21.60
C ASP A 47 -3.35 38.18 20.24
N SER A 48 -4.64 38.55 20.31
CA SER A 48 -5.58 38.62 19.19
C SER A 48 -5.46 39.89 18.33
N GLN A 49 -5.65 39.77 17.01
CA GLN A 49 -6.23 40.85 16.20
C GLN A 49 -7.23 40.35 15.16
N THR A 50 -8.37 41.04 15.12
CA THR A 50 -9.49 40.87 14.17
C THR A 50 -9.15 41.53 12.83
N LEU A 51 -9.48 40.89 11.70
CA LEU A 51 -9.34 41.51 10.37
C LEU A 51 -10.67 41.55 9.61
N THR A 52 -10.99 42.74 9.12
CA THR A 52 -12.21 43.12 8.39
C THR A 52 -12.12 42.77 6.90
N GLN A 53 -13.27 42.55 6.27
CA GLN A 53 -13.38 42.39 4.81
C GLN A 53 -13.10 43.70 4.05
N PRO A 54 -12.52 43.66 2.84
CA PRO A 54 -12.54 44.77 1.89
C PRO A 54 -13.69 44.65 0.88
N GLU A 55 -14.28 45.80 0.52
CA GLU A 55 -15.29 45.94 -0.52
C GLU A 55 -14.68 45.81 -1.94
N ILE A 56 -15.48 45.42 -2.92
CA ILE A 56 -15.09 45.40 -4.35
C ILE A 56 -15.83 46.52 -5.08
N SER A 57 -15.07 47.53 -5.53
CA SER A 57 -15.55 48.58 -6.43
C SER A 57 -15.66 48.08 -7.87
N LYS A 58 -16.65 48.60 -8.61
CA LYS A 58 -16.81 48.37 -10.05
C LYS A 58 -16.01 49.41 -10.83
N GLU A 59 -15.21 48.97 -11.80
CA GLU A 59 -14.81 49.82 -12.92
C GLU A 59 -15.15 49.16 -14.26
N THR A 60 -15.58 49.99 -15.20
CA THR A 60 -15.98 49.63 -16.56
C THR A 60 -14.87 49.96 -17.53
N GLY A 61 -14.40 48.98 -18.32
CA GLY A 61 -13.42 49.20 -19.38
C GLY A 61 -13.75 48.35 -20.61
N THR A 62 -14.09 49.00 -21.72
CA THR A 62 -14.25 48.39 -23.04
C THR A 62 -12.96 48.50 -23.85
N SER A 63 -12.48 47.40 -24.42
CA SER A 63 -11.58 47.43 -25.58
C SER A 63 -11.61 46.10 -26.34
N ASP A 64 -11.71 46.18 -27.65
CA ASP A 64 -11.71 45.04 -28.57
C ASP A 64 -10.34 44.32 -28.63
N GLY A 65 -10.35 43.03 -28.96
CA GLY A 65 -9.13 42.24 -29.19
C GLY A 65 -9.42 40.81 -29.61
N GLU A 66 -9.25 40.50 -30.90
CA GLU A 66 -9.33 39.12 -31.41
C GLU A 66 -8.08 38.30 -31.02
N GLY A 67 -8.30 37.04 -30.64
CA GLY A 67 -7.28 35.99 -30.72
C GLY A 67 -6.71 35.44 -29.39
N THR A 68 -6.42 34.13 -29.38
CA THR A 68 -5.68 33.34 -28.36
C THR A 68 -6.41 32.74 -27.14
N GLY A 69 -7.74 32.64 -27.15
CA GLY A 69 -8.50 31.85 -26.15
C GLY A 69 -8.42 30.32 -26.34
N LYS A 70 -7.31 29.67 -25.93
CA LYS A 70 -7.21 28.18 -25.79
C LYS A 70 -6.32 27.63 -24.66
N ASN A 71 -5.49 28.43 -23.99
CA ASN A 71 -4.57 27.91 -22.94
C ASN A 71 -5.05 28.16 -21.50
N ALA A 72 -5.68 29.30 -21.21
CA ALA A 72 -6.04 29.68 -19.83
C ALA A 72 -7.05 28.72 -19.18
N ASP A 73 -8.08 28.30 -19.92
CA ASP A 73 -9.13 27.42 -19.41
C ASP A 73 -8.56 26.03 -19.01
N ASN A 74 -7.61 25.53 -19.80
CA ASN A 74 -7.00 24.21 -19.63
C ASN A 74 -5.99 24.16 -18.46
N GLU A 75 -5.36 25.29 -18.12
CA GLU A 75 -4.53 25.41 -16.92
C GLU A 75 -5.38 25.57 -15.66
N ASN A 76 -6.46 26.36 -15.73
CA ASN A 76 -7.42 26.51 -14.63
C ASN A 76 -8.09 25.18 -14.27
N ASP A 77 -8.55 24.40 -15.26
CA ASP A 77 -9.14 23.07 -15.03
C ASP A 77 -8.14 22.09 -14.40
N LYS A 78 -6.89 22.06 -14.87
CA LYS A 78 -5.84 21.21 -14.26
C LYS A 78 -5.53 21.59 -12.82
N GLN A 79 -5.43 22.88 -12.52
CA GLN A 79 -5.18 23.36 -11.16
C GLN A 79 -6.39 23.09 -10.24
N SER A 80 -7.61 23.20 -10.77
CA SER A 80 -8.85 22.84 -10.09
C SER A 80 -8.92 21.33 -9.76
N ASN A 81 -8.65 20.46 -10.74
CA ASN A 81 -8.65 19.01 -10.54
C ASN A 81 -7.56 18.57 -9.55
N SER A 82 -6.33 19.08 -9.66
CA SER A 82 -5.26 18.83 -8.68
C SER A 82 -5.68 19.24 -7.26
N THR A 83 -6.34 20.40 -7.12
CA THR A 83 -6.90 20.85 -5.84
C THR A 83 -8.00 19.91 -5.31
N ALA A 84 -8.84 19.36 -6.19
CA ALA A 84 -9.85 18.37 -5.83
C ALA A 84 -9.24 17.01 -5.42
N HIS A 85 -8.20 16.56 -6.13
CA HIS A 85 -7.45 15.34 -5.82
C HIS A 85 -6.80 15.43 -4.44
N ALA A 86 -6.08 16.51 -4.17
CA ALA A 86 -5.45 16.76 -2.88
C ALA A 86 -6.46 16.76 -1.73
N LYS A 87 -7.64 17.38 -1.91
CA LYS A 87 -8.73 17.38 -0.92
C LYS A 87 -9.24 15.96 -0.62
N PHE A 88 -9.52 15.15 -1.64
CA PHE A 88 -9.99 13.77 -1.42
C PHE A 88 -8.91 12.87 -0.83
N ALA A 89 -7.66 13.00 -1.28
CA ALA A 89 -6.51 12.30 -0.73
C ALA A 89 -6.29 12.63 0.76
N GLN A 90 -6.46 13.89 1.17
CA GLN A 90 -6.41 14.30 2.56
C GLN A 90 -7.56 13.70 3.39
N MET A 91 -8.77 13.58 2.81
CA MET A 91 -9.92 12.94 3.45
C MET A 91 -9.70 11.43 3.64
N LEU A 92 -9.14 10.72 2.64
CA LEU A 92 -8.74 9.32 2.76
C LEU A 92 -7.77 9.11 3.93
N LEU A 93 -6.75 9.96 4.02
CA LEU A 93 -5.75 9.89 5.11
C LEU A 93 -6.39 10.14 6.49
N GLN A 94 -7.25 11.16 6.61
CA GLN A 94 -7.97 11.46 7.85
C GLN A 94 -8.90 10.31 8.25
N HIS A 95 -9.62 9.71 7.31
CA HIS A 95 -10.50 8.58 7.59
C HIS A 95 -9.71 7.37 8.09
N LYS A 96 -8.56 7.06 7.47
CA LYS A 96 -7.64 6.01 7.94
C LYS A 96 -7.14 6.29 9.37
N GLN A 97 -6.73 7.53 9.66
CA GLN A 97 -6.25 7.93 10.99
C GLN A 97 -7.34 7.86 12.07
N GLN A 98 -8.60 8.05 11.70
CA GLN A 98 -9.76 8.10 12.61
C GLN A 98 -10.54 6.77 12.69
N GLY A 99 -10.13 5.73 11.96
CA GLY A 99 -10.87 4.46 11.88
C GLY A 99 -12.26 4.61 11.24
N LYS A 100 -12.45 5.59 10.36
CA LYS A 100 -13.72 5.84 9.67
C LYS A 100 -13.80 5.05 8.35
N PRO A 101 -15.02 4.71 7.88
CA PRO A 101 -15.21 4.04 6.60
C PRO A 101 -14.58 4.82 5.44
N ILE A 102 -14.00 4.13 4.47
CA ILE A 102 -13.33 4.73 3.31
C ILE A 102 -14.39 5.46 2.46
N PRO A 103 -14.25 6.79 2.23
CA PRO A 103 -15.21 7.56 1.45
C PRO A 103 -15.24 7.11 -0.02
N LEU A 104 -16.38 7.28 -0.67
CA LEU A 104 -16.58 6.94 -2.08
C LEU A 104 -16.20 8.13 -2.97
N PHE A 105 -15.21 7.95 -3.84
CA PHE A 105 -14.73 8.97 -4.78
C PHE A 105 -15.81 9.33 -5.81
N SER A 106 -16.56 8.33 -6.28
CA SER A 106 -17.68 8.49 -7.22
C SER A 106 -18.83 9.37 -6.69
N GLN A 107 -18.95 9.54 -5.37
CA GLN A 107 -19.92 10.44 -4.73
C GLN A 107 -19.35 11.84 -4.45
N PHE A 108 -18.03 11.98 -4.43
CA PHE A 108 -17.36 13.28 -4.27
C PHE A 108 -17.15 13.96 -5.64
N TYR A 109 -16.85 13.17 -6.66
CA TYR A 109 -16.44 13.64 -7.98
C TYR A 109 -17.61 13.63 -8.97
N HIS A 110 -18.51 14.60 -8.84
CA HIS A 110 -19.63 14.79 -9.77
C HIS A 110 -19.24 15.71 -10.94
N GLN A 111 -18.77 15.11 -12.05
CA GLN A 111 -18.72 15.76 -13.36
C GLN A 111 -19.76 15.15 -14.30
N SER A 112 -20.73 15.96 -14.73
CA SER A 112 -21.90 15.53 -15.52
C SER A 112 -21.60 15.05 -16.95
N SER A 113 -20.34 15.14 -17.39
CA SER A 113 -19.85 14.75 -18.72
C SER A 113 -18.68 13.76 -18.70
N ALA A 114 -18.24 13.29 -17.52
CA ALA A 114 -17.08 12.41 -17.41
C ALA A 114 -17.36 11.03 -18.03
N THR A 115 -16.47 10.58 -18.92
CA THR A 115 -16.46 9.19 -19.39
C THR A 115 -15.88 8.27 -18.32
N SER A 116 -16.17 6.97 -18.40
CA SER A 116 -15.60 5.98 -17.46
C SER A 116 -14.08 6.05 -17.43
N GLN A 117 -13.42 6.19 -18.58
CA GLN A 117 -11.96 6.34 -18.65
C GLN A 117 -11.47 7.64 -18.00
N SER A 118 -12.19 8.75 -18.18
CA SER A 118 -11.87 10.01 -17.51
C SER A 118 -11.91 9.83 -15.99
N LEU A 119 -12.95 9.21 -15.45
CA LEU A 119 -13.09 8.98 -14.00
C LEU A 119 -11.99 8.07 -13.43
N ILE A 120 -11.54 7.08 -14.20
CA ILE A 120 -10.39 6.22 -13.84
C ILE A 120 -9.10 7.04 -13.77
N ASN A 121 -8.85 7.94 -14.73
CA ASN A 121 -7.68 8.83 -14.72
C ASN A 121 -7.71 9.79 -13.51
N GLU A 122 -8.86 10.39 -13.19
CA GLU A 122 -9.03 11.26 -12.02
C GLU A 122 -8.79 10.49 -10.71
N ALA A 123 -9.24 9.22 -10.63
CA ALA A 123 -9.01 8.37 -9.47
C ALA A 123 -7.52 8.00 -9.27
N TYR A 124 -6.76 7.76 -10.35
CA TYR A 124 -5.30 7.62 -10.29
C TYR A 124 -4.62 8.94 -9.86
N GLY A 125 -5.16 10.10 -10.27
CA GLY A 125 -4.73 11.42 -9.78
C GLY A 125 -4.89 11.58 -8.27
N VAL A 126 -6.05 11.16 -7.72
CA VAL A 126 -6.29 11.08 -6.27
C VAL A 126 -5.32 10.14 -5.58
N GLN A 127 -5.13 8.92 -6.11
CA GLN A 127 -4.22 7.93 -5.54
C GLN A 127 -2.79 8.48 -5.44
N LYS A 128 -2.31 9.17 -6.48
CA LYS A 128 -0.99 9.80 -6.48
C LYS A 128 -0.83 10.85 -5.37
N HIS A 129 -1.79 11.75 -5.22
CA HIS A 129 -1.78 12.72 -4.11
C HIS A 129 -1.83 12.03 -2.74
N TYR A 130 -2.58 10.91 -2.59
CA TYR A 130 -2.60 10.13 -1.35
C TYR A 130 -1.25 9.48 -1.05
N VAL A 131 -0.55 8.96 -2.07
CA VAL A 131 0.80 8.40 -1.95
C VAL A 131 1.81 9.49 -1.55
N GLU A 132 1.78 10.64 -2.21
CA GLU A 132 2.63 11.80 -1.90
C GLU A 132 2.38 12.32 -0.48
N LEU A 133 1.12 12.39 -0.02
CA LEU A 133 0.79 12.73 1.36
C LEU A 133 1.33 11.70 2.35
N ARG A 134 1.18 10.39 2.08
CA ARG A 134 1.74 9.33 2.96
C ARG A 134 3.24 9.48 3.12
N GLN A 135 3.98 9.65 2.01
CA GLN A 135 5.45 9.79 2.04
C GLN A 135 5.95 11.11 2.68
N ASN A 136 5.15 12.18 2.70
CA ASN A 136 5.56 13.48 3.23
C ASN A 136 5.14 13.74 4.68
N ASN A 137 4.07 13.11 5.18
CA ASN A 137 3.53 13.42 6.52
C ASN A 137 4.48 13.02 7.68
N ASP A 138 5.34 12.03 7.52
CA ASP A 138 6.23 11.58 8.59
C ASP A 138 7.31 12.59 8.98
N LYS A 139 7.64 13.54 8.08
CA LYS A 139 8.60 14.63 8.34
C LYS A 139 8.26 15.47 9.57
N HIS A 140 6.99 15.46 10.01
CA HIS A 140 6.52 16.24 11.16
C HIS A 140 6.31 15.42 12.44
N ASN A 141 6.08 14.09 12.34
CA ASN A 141 5.52 13.29 13.44
C ASN A 141 6.45 12.20 14.03
N HIS A 142 7.71 12.12 13.60
CA HIS A 142 8.72 11.19 14.15
C HIS A 142 8.31 9.70 14.15
N LYS A 143 7.34 9.32 13.30
CA LYS A 143 6.98 7.92 13.04
C LYS A 143 7.81 7.36 11.88
N ILE A 144 7.69 6.05 11.68
CA ILE A 144 8.42 5.30 10.65
C ILE A 144 8.29 6.03 9.31
N ASN A 145 9.41 6.45 8.71
CA ASN A 145 9.43 7.02 7.36
C ASN A 145 8.68 6.09 6.40
N GLU A 146 7.54 6.53 5.89
CA GLU A 146 6.72 5.80 4.96
C GLU A 146 7.43 5.69 3.60
N ARG A 147 7.68 4.45 3.18
CA ARG A 147 8.39 4.12 1.93
C ARG A 147 7.56 3.16 1.11
N ILE A 148 7.55 3.38 -0.20
CA ILE A 148 7.01 2.43 -1.16
C ILE A 148 7.98 1.24 -1.23
N ILE A 149 7.51 0.07 -0.80
CA ILE A 149 8.27 -1.20 -0.85
C ILE A 149 7.68 -2.19 -1.85
N GLY A 150 6.69 -1.76 -2.64
CA GLY A 150 6.10 -2.58 -3.67
C GLY A 150 4.86 -1.97 -4.29
N TYR A 151 4.24 -2.75 -5.17
CA TYR A 151 3.00 -2.43 -5.87
C TYR A 151 2.16 -3.71 -6.04
N LYS A 152 0.84 -3.57 -6.19
CA LYS A 152 -0.09 -4.70 -6.37
C LYS A 152 -1.00 -4.51 -7.59
N ALA A 153 -1.41 -5.60 -8.22
CA ALA A 153 -2.46 -5.62 -9.24
C ALA A 153 -3.76 -6.17 -8.63
N GLY A 154 -4.81 -5.36 -8.58
CA GLY A 154 -6.17 -5.76 -8.20
C GLY A 154 -7.09 -5.94 -9.41
N LEU A 155 -8.20 -6.66 -9.22
CA LEU A 155 -9.17 -6.96 -10.29
C LEU A 155 -8.53 -7.63 -11.53
N THR A 156 -7.65 -8.60 -11.29
CA THR A 156 -6.97 -9.39 -12.33
C THR A 156 -7.80 -10.56 -12.87
N SER A 157 -9.13 -10.50 -12.72
CA SER A 157 -10.08 -11.43 -13.33
C SER A 157 -11.20 -10.67 -14.05
N ALA A 158 -11.62 -11.19 -15.21
CA ALA A 158 -12.69 -10.58 -16.01
C ALA A 158 -14.02 -10.43 -15.22
N ALA A 159 -14.30 -11.37 -14.30
CA ALA A 159 -15.46 -11.28 -13.41
C ALA A 159 -15.36 -10.13 -12.40
N GLY A 160 -14.16 -9.88 -11.85
CA GLY A 160 -13.89 -8.73 -10.98
C GLY A 160 -14.01 -7.40 -11.75
N GLN A 161 -13.42 -7.34 -12.94
CA GLN A 161 -13.46 -6.17 -13.83
C GLN A 161 -14.91 -5.80 -14.18
N ALA A 162 -15.70 -6.76 -14.66
CA ALA A 162 -17.12 -6.58 -14.96
C ALA A 162 -17.95 -6.17 -13.73
N LYS A 163 -17.68 -6.74 -12.55
CA LYS A 163 -18.39 -6.41 -11.30
C LYS A 163 -18.21 -4.95 -10.89
N PHE A 164 -17.03 -4.38 -11.12
CA PHE A 164 -16.69 -2.99 -10.75
C PHE A 164 -16.67 -2.01 -11.93
N ALA A 165 -17.21 -2.44 -13.08
CA ALA A 165 -17.35 -1.66 -14.31
C ALA A 165 -16.04 -1.06 -14.86
N VAL A 166 -14.96 -1.85 -14.83
CA VAL A 166 -13.67 -1.53 -15.46
C VAL A 166 -13.34 -2.52 -16.57
N SER A 167 -12.52 -2.09 -17.53
CA SER A 167 -12.08 -2.90 -18.68
C SER A 167 -10.69 -3.52 -18.52
N GLU A 168 -9.98 -3.18 -17.45
CA GLU A 168 -8.61 -3.61 -17.16
C GLU A 168 -8.40 -3.71 -15.63
N PRO A 169 -7.28 -4.30 -15.17
CA PRO A 169 -6.93 -4.37 -13.76
C PRO A 169 -6.57 -2.99 -13.16
N LEU A 170 -6.36 -2.96 -11.85
CA LEU A 170 -6.08 -1.74 -11.07
C LEU A 170 -4.73 -1.85 -10.37
N SER A 171 -3.90 -0.80 -10.35
CA SER A 171 -2.60 -0.84 -9.66
C SER A 171 -2.62 -0.11 -8.30
N GLY A 172 -2.19 -0.78 -7.24
CA GLY A 172 -2.03 -0.23 -5.89
C GLY A 172 -0.57 -0.05 -5.49
N VAL A 173 -0.31 0.85 -4.53
CA VAL A 173 1.02 1.10 -3.94
C VAL A 173 1.11 0.42 -2.57
N LEU A 174 2.20 -0.31 -2.32
CA LEU A 174 2.48 -1.00 -1.06
C LEU A 174 3.50 -0.24 -0.24
N PHE A 175 3.15 0.09 1.00
CA PHE A 175 4.03 0.81 1.91
C PHE A 175 4.58 -0.08 3.03
N ASN A 176 5.76 0.27 3.53
CA ASN A 176 6.39 -0.42 4.66
C ASN A 176 5.53 -0.47 5.93
N SER A 177 4.60 0.47 6.15
CA SER A 177 3.67 0.37 7.29
C SER A 177 2.70 -0.81 7.19
N GLY A 178 2.49 -1.36 5.98
CA GLY A 178 1.59 -2.48 5.73
C GLY A 178 2.25 -3.84 5.92
N ALA A 179 3.59 -3.90 5.89
CA ALA A 179 4.34 -5.14 6.01
C ALA A 179 4.14 -5.79 7.39
N GLN A 180 3.74 -7.06 7.39
CA GLN A 180 3.56 -7.87 8.57
C GLN A 180 4.64 -8.97 8.61
N PRO A 181 5.12 -9.36 9.81
CA PRO A 181 6.08 -10.45 9.94
C PRO A 181 5.46 -11.80 9.55
N LEU A 182 6.31 -12.77 9.22
CA LEU A 182 5.89 -14.17 9.11
C LEU A 182 5.28 -14.64 10.44
N SER A 183 4.18 -15.41 10.37
CA SER A 183 3.40 -15.84 11.54
C SER A 183 2.80 -14.69 12.36
N ALA A 184 2.49 -13.54 11.73
CA ALA A 184 1.79 -12.44 12.37
C ALA A 184 0.42 -12.86 12.96
N ASP A 185 0.11 -12.30 14.13
CA ASP A 185 -1.23 -12.28 14.71
C ASP A 185 -1.92 -10.97 14.29
N LEU A 186 -2.84 -11.07 13.32
CA LEU A 186 -3.60 -9.94 12.78
C LEU A 186 -4.84 -9.69 13.64
N HIS A 187 -5.08 -8.45 14.07
CA HIS A 187 -6.29 -8.10 14.79
C HIS A 187 -7.36 -7.58 13.85
N ARG A 188 -8.50 -8.26 13.75
CA ARG A 188 -9.58 -7.87 12.83
C ARG A 188 -10.11 -6.46 13.11
N SER A 189 -10.12 -6.05 14.38
CA SER A 189 -10.43 -4.69 14.84
C SER A 189 -9.54 -3.57 14.27
N GLN A 190 -8.41 -3.88 13.62
CA GLN A 190 -7.55 -2.89 12.94
C GLN A 190 -8.01 -2.53 11.52
N PHE A 191 -9.05 -3.20 11.00
CA PHE A 191 -9.54 -3.07 9.62
C PHE A 191 -11.04 -2.74 9.63
N GLY A 192 -11.51 -1.99 8.64
CA GLY A 192 -12.96 -1.78 8.45
C GLY A 192 -13.65 -3.05 7.93
N GLN A 193 -13.02 -3.75 6.98
CA GLN A 193 -13.37 -5.10 6.55
C GLN A 193 -12.12 -5.84 6.06
N LEU A 194 -11.47 -6.58 6.95
CA LEU A 194 -10.31 -7.42 6.63
C LEU A 194 -10.67 -8.51 5.62
N MET A 195 -9.99 -8.50 4.48
CA MET A 195 -10.01 -9.55 3.48
C MET A 195 -8.69 -10.35 3.51
N VAL A 196 -8.67 -11.50 2.83
CA VAL A 196 -7.46 -12.30 2.60
C VAL A 196 -7.41 -12.76 1.14
N GLU A 197 -6.25 -12.57 0.52
CA GLU A 197 -5.87 -13.05 -0.82
C GLU A 197 -4.53 -13.81 -0.73
N THR A 198 -4.38 -14.84 -1.54
CA THR A 198 -3.12 -15.57 -1.72
C THR A 198 -2.55 -15.22 -3.10
N GLU A 199 -1.34 -14.68 -3.16
CA GLU A 199 -0.77 -14.10 -4.38
C GLU A 199 0.70 -14.53 -4.60
N LEU A 200 1.25 -14.26 -5.80
CA LEU A 200 2.69 -14.28 -6.04
C LEU A 200 3.25 -12.85 -6.07
N GLY A 201 4.34 -12.66 -5.35
CA GLY A 201 5.19 -11.47 -5.42
C GLY A 201 6.41 -11.75 -6.28
N PHE A 202 6.90 -10.71 -6.97
CA PHE A 202 8.08 -10.74 -7.82
C PHE A 202 9.02 -9.61 -7.44
N ARG A 203 10.33 -9.89 -7.42
CA ARG A 203 11.40 -8.89 -7.24
C ARG A 203 12.27 -8.84 -8.49
N LEU A 204 12.58 -7.64 -8.97
CA LEU A 204 13.44 -7.45 -10.15
C LEU A 204 14.93 -7.44 -9.75
N ASN A 205 15.82 -7.73 -10.71
CA ASN A 205 17.28 -7.70 -10.56
C ASN A 205 17.91 -6.33 -10.87
N THR A 206 17.11 -5.38 -11.35
CA THR A 206 17.50 -4.02 -11.69
C THR A 206 16.28 -3.10 -11.59
N SER A 207 16.53 -1.80 -11.45
CA SER A 207 15.48 -0.81 -11.58
C SER A 207 14.94 -0.75 -13.02
N VAL A 208 13.63 -0.53 -13.17
CA VAL A 208 12.92 -0.36 -14.44
C VAL A 208 12.24 1.01 -14.45
N THR A 209 12.54 1.81 -15.48
CA THR A 209 12.05 3.19 -15.65
C THR A 209 11.41 3.42 -17.03
N THR A 210 11.37 2.40 -17.88
CA THR A 210 10.82 2.43 -19.24
C THR A 210 9.91 1.22 -19.45
N PRO A 211 8.90 1.29 -20.35
CA PRO A 211 8.03 0.15 -20.62
C PRO A 211 8.80 -1.05 -21.16
N ILE A 212 8.42 -2.25 -20.72
CA ILE A 212 8.96 -3.54 -21.19
C ILE A 212 8.12 -4.01 -22.38
N THR A 213 8.79 -4.50 -23.42
CA THR A 213 8.16 -4.83 -24.70
C THR A 213 7.61 -6.26 -24.78
N SER A 214 8.13 -7.18 -23.94
CA SER A 214 7.75 -8.59 -23.99
C SER A 214 7.90 -9.34 -22.67
N VAL A 215 7.17 -10.46 -22.54
CA VAL A 215 7.34 -11.42 -21.43
C VAL A 215 8.76 -12.00 -21.37
N THR A 216 9.42 -12.19 -22.51
CA THR A 216 10.79 -12.73 -22.56
C THR A 216 11.79 -11.75 -21.95
N GLU A 217 11.66 -10.46 -22.26
CA GLU A 217 12.44 -9.37 -21.66
C GLU A 217 12.14 -9.26 -20.15
N LEU A 218 10.87 -9.27 -19.75
CA LEU A 218 10.46 -9.25 -18.35
C LEU A 218 11.08 -10.41 -17.56
N LYS A 219 11.07 -11.63 -18.11
CA LYS A 219 11.63 -12.82 -17.47
C LYS A 219 13.13 -12.73 -17.19
N SER A 220 13.91 -12.01 -18.01
CA SER A 220 15.35 -11.80 -17.71
C SER A 220 15.59 -10.72 -16.66
N LEU A 221 14.58 -9.93 -16.30
CA LEU A 221 14.64 -8.88 -15.28
C LEU A 221 14.15 -9.36 -13.90
N VAL A 222 13.49 -10.51 -13.78
CA VAL A 222 13.07 -11.07 -12.48
C VAL A 222 14.24 -11.76 -11.77
N ALA A 223 14.48 -11.38 -10.52
CA ALA A 223 15.46 -12.02 -9.64
C ALA A 223 14.83 -13.14 -8.81
N PHE A 224 13.70 -12.83 -8.16
CA PHE A 224 13.04 -13.72 -7.19
C PHE A 224 11.52 -13.73 -7.37
N VAL A 225 10.92 -14.85 -6.98
CA VAL A 225 9.48 -15.01 -6.78
C VAL A 225 9.26 -15.38 -5.31
N LEU A 226 8.21 -14.87 -4.70
CA LEU A 226 7.86 -15.14 -3.30
C LEU A 226 6.36 -15.40 -3.15
N PRO A 227 5.94 -16.33 -2.26
CA PRO A 227 4.57 -16.39 -1.78
C PRO A 227 4.17 -15.08 -1.10
N VAL A 228 2.95 -14.61 -1.31
CA VAL A 228 2.42 -13.42 -0.62
C VAL A 228 1.01 -13.68 -0.09
N ILE A 229 0.72 -13.16 1.10
CA ILE A 229 -0.65 -12.97 1.59
C ILE A 229 -0.93 -11.48 1.50
N GLU A 230 -1.87 -11.07 0.65
CA GLU A 230 -2.41 -9.71 0.73
C GLU A 230 -3.61 -9.70 1.69
N LEU A 231 -3.72 -8.61 2.45
CA LEU A 231 -4.76 -8.35 3.44
C LEU A 231 -5.43 -7.00 3.11
N PRO A 232 -6.28 -6.93 2.05
CA PRO A 232 -6.99 -5.71 1.71
C PRO A 232 -7.97 -5.28 2.80
N ASP A 233 -8.21 -3.97 2.91
CA ASP A 233 -9.30 -3.43 3.72
C ASP A 233 -10.43 -2.92 2.82
N LEU A 234 -11.56 -3.61 2.82
CA LEU A 234 -12.77 -3.21 2.10
C LEU A 234 -13.77 -2.42 2.96
N GLY A 235 -13.29 -1.74 4.00
CA GLY A 235 -14.06 -0.88 4.91
C GLY A 235 -14.68 0.38 4.29
N PHE A 236 -15.14 0.32 3.03
CA PHE A 236 -15.79 1.43 2.34
C PHE A 236 -17.10 1.85 3.02
N ALA A 237 -17.39 3.15 2.92
CA ALA A 237 -18.71 3.68 3.25
C ALA A 237 -19.77 2.99 2.40
N LYS A 238 -20.93 2.72 3.00
CA LYS A 238 -22.07 2.17 2.26
C LYS A 238 -22.61 3.27 1.32
N PRO A 239 -22.87 2.98 0.04
CA PRO A 239 -23.56 3.91 -0.83
C PRO A 239 -24.92 4.32 -0.24
N ASP A 240 -25.35 5.55 -0.50
CA ASP A 240 -26.71 5.97 -0.13
C ASP A 240 -27.73 5.19 -0.95
N ILE A 241 -28.69 4.57 -0.28
CA ILE A 241 -29.76 3.76 -0.88
C ILE A 241 -30.72 4.61 -1.73
N SER A 242 -30.72 5.94 -1.56
CA SER A 242 -31.51 6.87 -2.39
C SER A 242 -30.95 7.03 -3.81
N GLN A 243 -29.68 6.68 -4.03
CA GLN A 243 -29.01 6.72 -5.33
C GLN A 243 -28.62 5.30 -5.73
N SER A 244 -28.72 4.95 -7.00
CA SER A 244 -28.32 3.63 -7.51
C SER A 244 -26.79 3.37 -7.52
N ALA A 245 -26.04 4.11 -6.70
CA ALA A 245 -24.60 4.05 -6.58
C ALA A 245 -24.17 2.68 -6.02
N LYS A 246 -23.27 2.02 -6.74
CA LYS A 246 -22.53 0.84 -6.27
C LYS A 246 -21.07 1.23 -6.18
N LEU A 247 -20.31 0.55 -5.31
CA LEU A 247 -18.85 0.69 -5.28
C LEU A 247 -18.28 0.44 -6.69
N THR A 248 -17.52 1.39 -7.23
CA THR A 248 -16.95 1.38 -8.58
C THR A 248 -15.45 1.08 -8.56
N GLY A 249 -14.88 0.75 -9.72
CA GLY A 249 -13.42 0.67 -9.87
C GLY A 249 -12.71 1.99 -9.54
N ALA A 250 -13.31 3.14 -9.83
CA ALA A 250 -12.73 4.45 -9.52
C ALA A 250 -12.65 4.70 -7.99
N ASP A 251 -13.65 4.26 -7.22
CA ASP A 251 -13.58 4.30 -5.75
C ASP A 251 -12.42 3.43 -5.23
N ILE A 252 -12.24 2.25 -5.83
CA ILE A 252 -11.17 1.31 -5.46
C ILE A 252 -9.79 1.89 -5.78
N ILE A 253 -9.58 2.48 -6.97
CA ILE A 253 -8.31 3.14 -7.34
C ILE A 253 -8.00 4.29 -6.38
N ALA A 254 -8.95 5.20 -6.17
CA ALA A 254 -8.77 6.36 -5.30
C ALA A 254 -8.35 5.93 -3.88
N ALA A 255 -8.94 4.85 -3.36
CA ALA A 255 -8.58 4.21 -2.11
C ALA A 255 -7.33 3.30 -2.18
N ASN A 256 -6.40 3.56 -3.11
CA ASN A 256 -5.15 2.82 -3.31
C ASN A 256 -5.34 1.31 -3.54
N VAL A 257 -6.39 0.94 -4.29
CA VAL A 257 -6.77 -0.45 -4.61
C VAL A 257 -6.91 -1.31 -3.35
N ALA A 258 -7.48 -0.72 -2.30
CA ALA A 258 -7.71 -1.29 -0.97
C ALA A 258 -6.45 -1.85 -0.27
N ALA A 259 -5.24 -1.50 -0.74
CA ALA A 259 -3.99 -2.00 -0.19
C ALA A 259 -3.80 -1.50 1.26
N HIS A 260 -3.74 -2.44 2.20
CA HIS A 260 -3.63 -2.14 3.63
C HIS A 260 -2.45 -2.85 4.30
N SER A 261 -2.46 -4.20 4.30
CA SER A 261 -1.40 -5.01 4.91
C SER A 261 -1.05 -6.21 4.05
N PHE A 262 0.13 -6.79 4.27
CA PHE A 262 0.60 -7.96 3.53
C PHE A 262 1.71 -8.70 4.29
N ILE A 263 1.84 -10.00 4.03
CA ILE A 263 2.91 -10.85 4.55
C ILE A 263 3.70 -11.42 3.36
N PHE A 264 5.01 -11.15 3.33
CA PHE A 264 5.92 -11.72 2.35
C PHE A 264 6.48 -13.05 2.85
N GLY A 265 6.42 -14.08 2.00
CA GLY A 265 7.06 -15.37 2.17
C GLY A 265 8.56 -15.33 1.93
N SER A 266 9.20 -16.50 1.92
CA SER A 266 10.61 -16.62 1.53
C SER A 266 10.80 -16.36 0.05
N GLU A 267 11.87 -15.64 -0.29
CA GLU A 267 12.26 -15.37 -1.69
C GLU A 267 12.92 -16.60 -2.31
N ILE A 268 12.41 -17.02 -3.46
CA ILE A 268 12.92 -18.14 -4.25
C ILE A 268 13.59 -17.57 -5.51
N PRO A 269 14.88 -17.82 -5.75
CA PRO A 269 15.56 -17.43 -6.99
C PRO A 269 14.81 -17.93 -8.22
N ILE A 270 14.64 -17.11 -9.25
CA ILE A 270 13.78 -17.44 -10.39
C ILE A 270 14.16 -18.77 -11.09
N ASN A 271 15.46 -19.09 -11.14
CA ASN A 271 15.99 -20.33 -11.71
C ASN A 271 15.66 -21.59 -10.88
N HIS A 272 15.11 -21.45 -9.68
CA HIS A 272 14.63 -22.54 -8.81
C HIS A 272 13.09 -22.60 -8.73
N THR A 273 12.38 -21.76 -9.49
CA THR A 273 10.91 -21.75 -9.51
C THR A 273 10.33 -22.80 -10.48
N PRO A 274 9.13 -23.36 -10.21
CA PRO A 274 8.41 -24.17 -11.18
C PRO A 274 7.78 -23.30 -12.28
N ASP A 275 7.05 -23.91 -13.22
CA ASP A 275 6.14 -23.14 -14.08
C ASP A 275 5.06 -22.47 -13.20
N LEU A 276 5.18 -21.16 -13.03
CA LEU A 276 4.32 -20.36 -12.18
C LEU A 276 2.85 -20.44 -12.59
N ASN A 277 2.54 -20.63 -13.88
CA ASN A 277 1.15 -20.73 -14.34
C ASN A 277 0.49 -22.05 -13.92
N GLN A 278 1.29 -23.12 -13.77
CA GLN A 278 0.84 -24.42 -13.29
C GLN A 278 0.88 -24.56 -11.76
N LEU A 279 1.44 -23.57 -11.06
CA LEU A 279 1.51 -23.56 -9.60
C LEU A 279 0.10 -23.64 -9.02
N SER A 280 -0.12 -24.60 -8.11
CA SER A 280 -1.37 -24.72 -7.36
C SER A 280 -1.17 -24.16 -5.95
N VAL A 281 -2.15 -23.37 -5.49
CA VAL A 281 -2.14 -22.69 -4.19
C VAL A 281 -3.37 -23.10 -3.40
N SER A 282 -3.23 -23.26 -2.08
CA SER A 282 -4.38 -23.51 -1.21
C SER A 282 -4.27 -22.75 0.10
N LEU A 283 -5.40 -22.20 0.56
CA LEU A 283 -5.52 -21.54 1.85
C LEU A 283 -6.36 -22.40 2.79
N THR A 284 -5.79 -22.74 3.93
CA THR A 284 -6.49 -23.41 5.03
C THR A 284 -6.72 -22.45 6.18
N ARG A 285 -7.84 -22.63 6.89
CA ARG A 285 -8.06 -22.06 8.22
C ARG A 285 -8.45 -23.20 9.17
N ASP A 286 -7.78 -23.27 10.31
CA ASP A 286 -7.99 -24.28 11.36
C ASP A 286 -7.91 -25.73 10.79
N GLY A 287 -6.96 -25.96 9.87
CA GLY A 287 -6.76 -27.24 9.19
C GLY A 287 -7.75 -27.56 8.06
N LYS A 288 -8.76 -26.73 7.82
CA LYS A 288 -9.73 -26.91 6.73
C LYS A 288 -9.41 -26.00 5.55
N THR A 289 -9.32 -26.55 4.34
CA THR A 289 -9.24 -25.77 3.10
C THR A 289 -10.46 -24.88 2.93
N ILE A 290 -10.21 -23.57 2.76
CA ILE A 290 -11.24 -22.55 2.53
C ILE A 290 -11.10 -21.85 1.17
N ASN A 291 -9.92 -21.94 0.54
CA ASN A 291 -9.66 -21.40 -0.80
C ASN A 291 -8.70 -22.31 -1.55
N GLN A 292 -8.81 -22.34 -2.87
CA GLN A 292 -7.85 -22.96 -3.77
C GLN A 292 -7.71 -22.06 -5.02
N GLY A 293 -6.51 -22.02 -5.57
CA GLY A 293 -6.19 -21.21 -6.74
C GLY A 293 -5.04 -21.79 -7.54
N LYS A 294 -4.75 -21.17 -8.67
CA LYS A 294 -3.61 -21.46 -9.54
C LYS A 294 -2.92 -20.17 -9.94
N GLY A 295 -1.63 -20.24 -10.28
CA GLY A 295 -0.92 -19.07 -10.80
C GLY A 295 -1.62 -18.42 -12.00
N SER A 296 -2.15 -19.22 -12.92
CA SER A 296 -2.93 -18.74 -14.07
C SER A 296 -4.21 -17.97 -13.74
N ASP A 297 -4.66 -17.90 -12.48
CA ASP A 297 -5.89 -17.18 -12.12
C ASP A 297 -5.77 -15.66 -12.33
N ALA A 298 -4.56 -15.10 -12.20
CA ALA A 298 -4.27 -13.71 -12.54
C ALA A 298 -4.08 -13.55 -14.06
N LEU A 299 -5.03 -12.88 -14.72
CA LEU A 299 -5.07 -12.60 -16.17
C LEU A 299 -4.94 -13.81 -17.12
N GLY A 300 -5.04 -15.05 -16.62
CA GLY A 300 -4.75 -16.25 -17.41
C GLY A 300 -3.26 -16.62 -17.48
N ASP A 301 -2.35 -15.69 -17.15
CA ASP A 301 -0.91 -15.87 -17.21
C ASP A 301 -0.20 -14.87 -16.25
N GLN A 302 0.51 -15.41 -15.24
CA GLN A 302 1.32 -14.66 -14.28
C GLN A 302 2.28 -13.68 -14.94
N TRP A 303 2.88 -14.07 -16.07
CA TRP A 303 3.85 -13.24 -16.75
C TRP A 303 3.21 -12.06 -17.47
N GLN A 304 1.97 -12.22 -17.94
CA GLN A 304 1.19 -11.13 -18.51
C GLN A 304 0.62 -10.22 -17.42
N ALA A 305 0.23 -10.77 -16.26
CA ALA A 305 -0.15 -9.98 -15.09
C ALA A 305 1.02 -9.11 -14.59
N LEU A 306 2.23 -9.66 -14.51
CA LEU A 306 3.43 -8.91 -14.15
C LEU A 306 3.81 -7.87 -15.22
N LEU A 307 3.74 -8.22 -16.52
CA LEU A 307 4.04 -7.28 -17.61
C LEU A 307 3.06 -6.11 -17.64
N TRP A 308 1.76 -6.38 -17.45
CA TRP A 308 0.74 -5.35 -17.32
C TRP A 308 1.06 -4.44 -16.12
N LEU A 309 1.34 -5.01 -14.94
CA LEU A 309 1.60 -4.20 -13.74
C LEU A 309 2.84 -3.31 -13.91
N VAL A 310 3.95 -3.84 -14.45
CA VAL A 310 5.16 -3.04 -14.70
C VAL A 310 4.84 -1.88 -15.64
N ASN A 311 4.23 -2.16 -16.80
CA ASN A 311 3.96 -1.12 -17.79
C ASN A 311 2.93 -0.09 -17.29
N GLN A 312 1.94 -0.52 -16.51
CA GLN A 312 0.95 0.36 -15.88
C GLN A 312 1.58 1.32 -14.86
N LEU A 313 2.57 0.86 -14.09
CA LEU A 313 3.31 1.69 -13.14
C LEU A 313 4.21 2.71 -13.86
N ILE A 314 4.90 2.31 -14.93
CA ILE A 314 5.68 3.24 -15.76
C ILE A 314 4.76 4.30 -16.41
N ALA A 315 3.58 3.91 -16.90
CA ALA A 315 2.59 4.84 -17.48
C ALA A 315 2.07 5.88 -16.46
N GLN A 316 2.03 5.54 -15.17
CA GLN A 316 1.72 6.47 -14.08
C GLN A 316 2.92 7.32 -13.61
N GLY A 317 4.10 7.09 -14.18
CA GLY A 317 5.33 7.82 -13.86
C GLY A 317 6.07 7.29 -12.63
N TYR A 318 5.77 6.07 -12.16
CA TYR A 318 6.60 5.41 -11.16
C TYR A 318 7.90 4.87 -11.79
N SER A 319 8.93 4.75 -10.96
CA SER A 319 10.12 3.94 -11.24
C SER A 319 10.11 2.76 -10.28
N ILE A 320 10.33 1.56 -10.80
CA ILE A 320 10.36 0.32 -10.01
C ILE A 320 11.82 0.03 -9.66
N THR A 321 12.11 -0.22 -8.39
CA THR A 321 13.45 -0.63 -7.93
C THR A 321 13.54 -2.13 -7.68
N ASP A 322 14.76 -2.66 -7.63
CA ASP A 322 15.08 -4.01 -7.18
C ASP A 322 14.74 -4.24 -5.68
N GLU A 323 14.66 -3.18 -4.87
CA GLU A 323 14.15 -3.24 -3.50
C GLU A 323 12.62 -3.45 -3.39
N GLN A 324 11.86 -3.33 -4.48
CA GLN A 324 10.39 -3.39 -4.46
C GLN A 324 9.81 -4.75 -4.88
N VAL A 325 8.68 -5.12 -4.26
CA VAL A 325 7.91 -6.33 -4.60
C VAL A 325 6.69 -5.97 -5.45
N LEU A 326 6.51 -6.67 -6.57
CA LEU A 326 5.37 -6.57 -7.46
C LEU A 326 4.42 -7.75 -7.23
N ILE A 327 3.22 -7.53 -6.71
CA ILE A 327 2.22 -8.58 -6.49
C ILE A 327 1.21 -8.60 -7.65
N THR A 328 1.00 -9.77 -8.26
CA THR A 328 0.30 -9.90 -9.56
C THR A 328 -1.20 -10.17 -9.50
N GLY A 329 -1.80 -10.22 -8.30
CA GLY A 329 -3.22 -10.44 -8.11
C GLY A 329 -3.59 -11.84 -7.62
N ALA A 330 -4.80 -11.94 -7.07
CA ALA A 330 -5.25 -13.08 -6.29
C ALA A 330 -5.31 -14.41 -7.08
N LEU A 331 -4.87 -15.46 -6.40
CA LEU A 331 -4.95 -16.85 -6.82
C LEU A 331 -6.08 -17.51 -6.04
N GLY A 332 -7.12 -17.94 -6.73
CA GLY A 332 -8.41 -18.28 -6.12
C GLY A 332 -9.25 -17.03 -5.82
N GLN A 333 -9.98 -17.04 -4.70
CA GLN A 333 -10.91 -15.96 -4.34
C GLN A 333 -10.38 -15.03 -3.24
N MET A 334 -10.75 -13.74 -3.30
CA MET A 334 -10.69 -12.85 -2.14
C MET A 334 -11.78 -13.23 -1.13
N LEU A 335 -11.39 -13.55 0.11
CA LEU A 335 -12.32 -14.00 1.15
C LEU A 335 -12.35 -13.03 2.35
N PRO A 336 -13.50 -12.78 2.99
CA PRO A 336 -13.53 -12.11 4.28
C PRO A 336 -12.81 -12.94 5.34
N ALA A 337 -11.87 -12.33 6.05
CA ALA A 337 -11.15 -13.01 7.11
C ALA A 337 -12.06 -13.33 8.30
N LYS A 338 -11.81 -14.45 8.96
CA LYS A 338 -12.48 -14.88 10.19
C LYS A 338 -11.41 -15.29 11.18
N VAL A 339 -11.69 -15.18 12.48
CA VAL A 339 -10.77 -15.65 13.53
C VAL A 339 -10.39 -17.11 13.30
N GLY A 340 -9.11 -17.42 13.47
CA GLY A 340 -8.54 -18.75 13.28
C GLY A 340 -7.06 -18.72 12.89
N GLN A 341 -6.47 -19.91 12.82
CA GLN A 341 -5.09 -20.13 12.37
C GLN A 341 -5.08 -20.38 10.87
N TYR A 342 -4.28 -19.62 10.12
CA TYR A 342 -4.21 -19.70 8.66
C TYR A 342 -2.88 -20.27 8.20
N ARG A 343 -2.95 -21.10 7.15
CA ARG A 343 -1.79 -21.62 6.44
C ARG A 343 -2.07 -21.67 4.94
N ALA A 344 -1.26 -20.96 4.19
CA ALA A 344 -1.27 -20.94 2.73
C ALA A 344 -0.11 -21.77 2.18
N GLU A 345 -0.41 -22.77 1.36
CA GLU A 345 0.57 -23.63 0.69
C GLU A 345 0.72 -23.20 -0.76
N PHE A 346 1.96 -22.96 -1.20
CA PHE A 346 2.34 -22.56 -2.57
C PHE A 346 3.24 -23.63 -3.22
N GLY A 347 3.01 -24.90 -2.89
CA GLY A 347 3.73 -26.04 -3.46
C GLY A 347 5.27 -25.90 -3.32
N PRO A 348 6.05 -25.98 -4.41
CA PRO A 348 7.51 -25.83 -4.36
C PRO A 348 8.02 -24.48 -3.82
N LEU A 349 7.20 -23.42 -3.82
CA LEU A 349 7.58 -22.11 -3.27
C LEU A 349 7.43 -22.03 -1.74
N GLY A 350 7.02 -23.12 -1.09
CA GLY A 350 6.84 -23.18 0.36
C GLY A 350 5.48 -22.67 0.81
N HIS A 351 5.43 -22.04 1.97
CA HIS A 351 4.18 -21.71 2.65
C HIS A 351 4.27 -20.45 3.51
N VAL A 352 3.13 -19.86 3.83
CA VAL A 352 3.00 -18.75 4.79
C VAL A 352 1.97 -19.14 5.85
N ASN A 353 2.36 -19.00 7.13
CA ASN A 353 1.43 -19.11 8.26
C ASN A 353 1.17 -17.72 8.85
N PHE A 354 -0.03 -17.52 9.38
CA PHE A 354 -0.44 -16.34 10.15
C PHE A 354 -1.71 -16.68 10.94
N SER A 355 -2.19 -15.77 11.80
CA SER A 355 -3.49 -15.95 12.42
C SER A 355 -4.30 -14.67 12.41
N VAL A 356 -5.62 -14.82 12.54
CA VAL A 356 -6.55 -13.72 12.71
C VAL A 356 -7.17 -13.83 14.10
N LYS A 357 -7.07 -12.74 14.87
CA LYS A 357 -7.70 -12.53 16.16
C LYS A 357 -8.88 -11.56 16.00
N GLU A 358 -9.64 -11.41 17.08
CA GLU A 358 -10.60 -10.29 17.25
C GLU A 358 -9.88 -8.93 17.23
#